data_AF-A0AAD7Y612-F1
#
_entry.id   AF-A0AAD7Y612-F1
#
_cell.length_a   1.000
_cell.length_b   1.000
_cell.length_c   1.000
_cell.angle_alpha   90.00
_cell.angle_beta   90.00
_cell.angle_gamma   90.00
#
_symmetry.space_group_name_H-M   'P 1'
#
loop_
_entity.id
_entity.type
_entity.pdbx_description
1 polymer ?
#
loop_
_entity_poly.entity_id
_entity_poly.type
_entity_poly.pdbx_seq_one_letter_code
_entity_poly.pdbx_strand_id
1 'polypeptide(L)'
;MRDGSKPKPSGSATGQGFDDDGSSIPEETNDEELASLKNILRFPEEVALRLTDTEYQLFYQVPPIDYLRQVTLDLGGEGVLGAVNERHMIRRTPPTHTASRSSVKALIRRFNAVSAWVTELVLSHPSLEDRKAALACVLRVALTCWNIGNFNGAMEIVAGLK
;
A
#
# COMPACT_ATOMS: atom_id res chain seq x y z
N MET A 1 35.33 -55.57 26.60
CA MET A 1 36.05 -54.29 26.80
C MET A 1 36.72 -53.89 25.50
N ARG A 2 36.11 -52.98 24.74
CA ARG A 2 36.79 -51.95 23.94
C ARG A 2 35.72 -51.05 23.31
N ASP A 3 35.70 -49.82 23.81
CA ASP A 3 35.01 -48.67 23.26
C ASP A 3 35.38 -48.42 21.80
N GLY A 4 34.41 -47.91 21.04
CA GLY A 4 34.56 -47.58 19.62
C GLY A 4 33.48 -46.60 19.15
N SER A 5 33.55 -45.39 19.70
CA SER A 5 33.10 -44.08 19.17
C SER A 5 32.00 -44.05 18.09
N LYS A 6 30.81 -43.56 18.49
CA LYS A 6 29.78 -43.05 17.58
C LYS A 6 30.24 -41.72 16.94
N PRO A 7 29.94 -41.48 15.64
CA PRO A 7 30.26 -40.21 15.00
C PRO A 7 29.29 -39.10 15.45
N LYS A 8 29.87 -37.91 15.68
CA LYS A 8 29.23 -36.65 16.07
C LYS A 8 28.53 -36.03 14.85
N PRO A 9 27.33 -35.43 14.96
CA PRO A 9 26.77 -34.66 13.86
C PRO A 9 27.52 -33.33 13.71
N SER A 10 28.04 -33.08 12.51
CA SER A 10 28.58 -31.77 12.12
C SER A 10 27.46 -30.73 12.14
N GLY A 11 27.60 -29.72 12.98
CA GLY A 11 26.84 -28.50 12.87
C GLY A 11 27.32 -27.71 11.65
N SER A 12 26.40 -27.35 10.77
CA SER A 12 26.55 -26.23 9.85
C SER A 12 25.57 -25.15 10.27
N ALA A 13 26.07 -24.23 11.10
CA ALA A 13 25.47 -22.91 11.22
C ALA A 13 25.77 -22.14 9.94
N THR A 14 24.74 -21.82 9.16
CA THR A 14 24.77 -20.65 8.27
C THR A 14 23.37 -20.09 8.25
N GLY A 15 23.18 -19.02 9.01
CA GLY A 15 22.03 -18.14 8.85
C GLY A 15 22.22 -17.25 7.64
N GLN A 16 21.09 -16.91 7.02
CA GLN A 16 20.79 -15.69 6.27
C GLN A 16 19.37 -15.99 5.74
N GLY A 17 18.32 -15.55 6.43
CA GLY A 17 18.01 -14.13 6.48
C GLY A 17 17.54 -13.74 5.08
N PHE A 18 16.37 -14.24 4.68
CA PHE A 18 15.69 -13.70 3.51
C PHE A 18 15.16 -12.34 3.95
N ASP A 19 15.94 -11.31 3.62
CA ASP A 19 15.54 -9.93 3.78
C ASP A 19 14.27 -9.71 2.97
N ASP A 20 13.18 -9.50 3.71
CA ASP A 20 11.97 -8.82 3.25
C ASP A 20 12.41 -7.45 2.74
N ASP A 21 12.59 -7.32 1.42
CA ASP A 21 12.76 -6.01 0.76
C ASP A 21 11.41 -5.30 0.75
N GLY A 22 10.95 -4.96 1.96
CA GLY A 22 9.85 -4.09 2.23
C GLY A 22 10.24 -2.70 1.77
N SER A 23 9.66 -2.28 0.65
CA SER A 23 9.49 -0.85 0.35
C SER A 23 8.70 -0.21 1.50
N SER A 24 9.46 0.28 2.47
CA SER A 24 9.02 0.94 3.69
C SER A 24 8.73 2.40 3.38
N ILE A 25 7.59 2.63 2.73
CA ILE A 25 6.77 3.75 3.20
C ILE A 25 6.18 3.22 4.51
N PRO A 26 6.61 3.70 5.69
CA PRO A 26 6.20 3.12 6.95
C PRO A 26 4.68 3.22 7.08
N GLU A 27 4.00 2.14 7.45
CA GLU A 27 2.56 2.15 7.75
C GLU A 27 2.21 3.27 8.74
N GLU A 28 3.14 3.61 9.64
CA GLU A 28 3.09 4.75 10.57
C GLU A 28 2.75 6.09 9.88
N THR A 29 3.26 6.32 8.66
CA THR A 29 2.99 7.57 7.92
C THR A 29 1.56 7.69 7.43
N ASN A 30 0.92 6.56 7.08
CA ASN A 30 -0.50 6.56 6.71
C ASN A 30 -1.37 6.82 7.93
N ASP A 31 -1.06 6.16 9.06
CA ASP A 31 -1.87 6.28 10.28
C ASP A 31 -1.84 7.71 10.85
N GLU A 32 -0.67 8.36 10.87
CA GLU A 32 -0.52 9.75 11.29
C GLU A 32 -1.29 10.72 10.38
N GLU A 33 -1.18 10.55 9.07
CA GLU A 33 -1.92 11.36 8.10
C GLU A 33 -3.43 11.19 8.30
N LEU A 34 -3.93 9.95 8.30
CA LEU A 34 -5.36 9.64 8.42
C LEU A 34 -5.94 10.10 9.76
N ALA A 35 -5.17 10.00 10.85
CA ALA A 35 -5.52 10.58 12.14
C ALA A 35 -5.63 12.11 12.07
N SER A 36 -4.72 12.77 11.34
CA SER A 36 -4.77 14.22 11.12
C SER A 36 -6.00 14.63 10.31
N LEU A 37 -6.37 13.87 9.28
CA LEU A 37 -7.53 14.13 8.43
C LEU A 37 -8.85 14.02 9.20
N LYS A 38 -8.94 13.08 10.15
CA LYS A 38 -10.10 12.95 11.04
C LYS A 38 -10.42 14.25 11.77
N ASN A 39 -9.41 15.03 12.17
CA ASN A 39 -9.59 16.28 12.90
C ASN A 39 -10.15 17.42 12.03
N ILE A 40 -10.12 17.28 10.71
CA ILE A 40 -10.55 18.32 9.76
C ILE A 40 -11.70 17.87 8.86
N LEU A 41 -12.39 16.77 9.17
CA LEU A 41 -13.52 16.22 8.39
C LEU A 41 -14.68 17.20 8.11
N ARG A 42 -14.76 18.29 8.87
CA ARG A 42 -15.72 19.38 8.62
C ARG A 42 -15.38 20.21 7.36
N PHE A 43 -14.17 20.07 6.82
CA PHE A 43 -13.67 20.71 5.61
C PHE A 43 -13.40 19.66 4.53
N PRO A 44 -14.42 19.21 3.80
CA PRO A 44 -14.29 18.09 2.86
C PRO A 44 -13.30 18.38 1.71
N GLU A 45 -13.18 19.65 1.30
CA GLU A 45 -12.23 20.08 0.28
C GLU A 45 -10.78 19.88 0.73
N GLU A 46 -10.44 20.26 1.96
CA GLU A 46 -9.09 20.08 2.49
C GLU A 46 -8.75 18.60 2.63
N VAL A 47 -9.67 17.79 3.16
CA VAL A 47 -9.45 16.34 3.29
C VAL A 47 -9.21 15.70 1.92
N ALA A 48 -10.05 16.03 0.93
CA ALA A 48 -9.92 15.51 -0.42
C ALA A 48 -8.59 15.93 -1.08
N LEU A 49 -8.17 17.19 -0.91
CA LEU A 49 -6.90 17.67 -1.45
C LEU A 49 -5.69 16.95 -0.84
N ARG A 50 -5.69 16.73 0.48
CA ARG A 50 -4.57 16.04 1.15
C ARG A 50 -4.49 14.56 0.79
N LEU A 51 -5.63 13.86 0.74
CA LEU A 51 -5.67 12.48 0.21
C LEU A 51 -5.12 12.43 -1.22
N THR A 52 -5.56 13.37 -2.06
CA THR A 52 -5.14 13.46 -3.46
C THR A 52 -3.64 13.73 -3.60
N ASP A 53 -3.05 14.58 -2.77
CA ASP A 53 -1.60 14.85 -2.82
C ASP A 53 -0.78 13.60 -2.51
N THR A 54 -1.14 12.88 -1.44
CA THR A 54 -0.50 11.61 -1.07
C THR A 54 -0.66 10.57 -2.18
N GLU A 55 -1.88 10.39 -2.70
CA GLU A 55 -2.17 9.44 -3.79
C GLU A 55 -1.43 9.81 -5.08
N TYR A 56 -1.36 11.11 -5.41
CA TYR A 56 -0.63 11.61 -6.57
C TYR A 56 0.85 11.23 -6.49
N GLN A 57 1.50 11.47 -5.34
CA GLN A 57 2.90 11.08 -5.14
C GLN A 57 3.10 9.57 -5.30
N LEU A 58 2.20 8.76 -4.73
CA LEU A 58 2.29 7.32 -4.83
C LEU A 58 2.10 6.83 -6.26
N PHE A 59 1.11 7.37 -6.98
CA PHE A 59 0.74 6.93 -8.33
C PHE A 59 1.82 7.24 -9.36
N TYR A 60 2.34 8.48 -9.37
CA TYR A 60 3.32 8.91 -10.37
C TYR A 60 4.73 8.35 -10.15
N GLN A 61 4.99 7.77 -8.98
CA GLN A 61 6.27 7.11 -8.68
C GLN A 61 6.31 5.65 -9.14
N VAL A 62 5.18 5.05 -9.54
CA VAL A 62 5.14 3.66 -10.02
C VAL A 62 5.56 3.60 -11.50
N PRO A 63 6.60 2.81 -11.86
CA PRO A 63 6.95 2.59 -13.25
C PRO A 63 5.80 1.93 -14.06
N PRO A 64 5.49 2.39 -15.29
CA PRO A 64 4.41 1.81 -16.10
C PRO A 64 4.50 0.29 -16.31
N ILE A 65 5.73 -0.24 -16.40
CA ILE A 65 5.98 -1.69 -16.57
C ILE A 65 5.49 -2.51 -15.37
N ASP A 66 5.43 -1.93 -14.17
CA ASP A 66 5.03 -2.64 -12.97
C ASP A 66 3.51 -2.84 -12.91
N TYR A 67 2.72 -1.93 -13.49
CA TYR A 67 1.29 -2.16 -13.70
C TYR A 67 1.04 -3.32 -14.67
N LEU A 68 1.78 -3.37 -15.79
CA LEU A 68 1.67 -4.45 -16.77
C LEU A 68 2.03 -5.80 -16.15
N ARG A 69 3.10 -5.86 -15.34
CA ARG A 69 3.45 -7.06 -14.59
C ARG A 69 2.30 -7.46 -13.67
N GLN A 70 1.79 -6.55 -12.85
CA GLN A 70 0.71 -6.84 -11.90
C GLN A 70 -0.53 -7.46 -12.57
N VAL A 71 -0.98 -6.91 -13.70
CA VAL A 71 -2.18 -7.42 -14.40
C VAL A 71 -1.94 -8.70 -15.20
N THR A 72 -0.68 -9.05 -15.48
CA THR A 72 -0.32 -10.27 -16.21
C THR A 72 0.07 -11.44 -15.31
N LEU A 73 0.18 -11.22 -14.00
CA LEU A 73 0.48 -12.29 -13.02
C LEU A 73 -0.50 -13.45 -13.12
N ASP A 74 -1.81 -13.18 -13.22
CA ASP A 74 -2.83 -14.23 -13.28
C ASP A 74 -2.97 -14.88 -14.67
N LEU A 75 -2.47 -14.21 -15.71
CA LEU A 75 -2.49 -14.71 -17.10
C LEU A 75 -1.30 -15.64 -17.39
N GLY A 76 -0.18 -15.41 -16.70
CA GLY A 76 0.97 -16.30 -16.72
C GLY A 76 0.90 -17.27 -15.55
N GLY A 77 0.15 -18.37 -15.70
CA GLY A 77 0.19 -19.48 -14.73
C GLY A 77 1.64 -19.83 -14.34
N GLU A 78 1.83 -20.33 -13.11
CA GLU A 78 3.08 -20.53 -12.34
C GLU A 78 4.38 -20.97 -13.07
N GLY A 79 4.35 -21.29 -14.36
CA GLY A 79 5.50 -21.71 -15.16
C GLY A 79 6.13 -20.69 -16.12
N VAL A 80 5.56 -19.51 -16.40
CA VAL A 80 6.09 -18.63 -17.48
C VAL A 80 6.90 -17.43 -16.99
N LEU A 81 6.57 -16.84 -15.84
CA LEU A 81 7.30 -15.66 -15.33
C LEU A 81 8.59 -16.02 -14.57
N GLY A 82 8.74 -17.27 -14.12
CA GLY A 82 9.99 -17.77 -13.54
C GLY A 82 11.17 -17.83 -14.53
N ALA A 83 10.90 -17.77 -15.85
CA ALA A 83 11.90 -17.91 -16.90
C ALA A 83 12.35 -16.58 -17.55
N VAL A 84 11.68 -15.46 -17.24
CA VAL A 84 12.05 -14.13 -17.79
C VAL A 84 12.88 -13.28 -16.83
N ASN A 85 13.18 -13.78 -15.63
CA ASN A 85 14.23 -13.20 -14.81
C ASN A 85 15.61 -13.51 -15.44
N GLU A 86 16.39 -12.44 -15.65
CA GLU A 86 17.84 -12.43 -15.85
C GLU A 86 18.45 -12.59 -17.25
N ARG A 87 17.74 -12.36 -18.36
CA ARG A 87 18.43 -12.20 -19.66
C ARG A 87 18.09 -10.90 -20.39
N HIS A 88 19.01 -9.94 -20.19
CA HIS A 88 19.35 -8.86 -21.13
C HIS A 88 18.28 -7.79 -21.39
N MET A 89 18.13 -6.88 -20.44
CA MET A 89 17.96 -5.46 -20.77
C MET A 89 19.07 -4.69 -20.06
N ILE A 90 19.98 -4.13 -20.85
CA ILE A 90 21.15 -3.36 -20.40
C ILE A 90 20.65 -2.17 -19.58
N ARG A 91 20.65 -2.29 -18.25
CA ARG A 91 20.35 -1.21 -17.31
C ARG A 91 21.55 -0.26 -17.24
N ARG A 92 21.62 0.70 -18.17
CA ARG A 92 22.41 1.93 -17.96
C ARG A 92 21.51 2.96 -17.28
N THR A 93 21.38 2.87 -15.96
CA THR A 93 20.82 3.96 -15.14
C THR A 93 21.95 4.57 -14.32
N PRO A 94 22.28 5.87 -14.49
CA PRO A 94 23.22 6.56 -13.61
C PRO A 94 22.69 6.59 -12.16
N PRO A 95 23.58 6.70 -11.16
CA PRO A 95 23.17 6.83 -9.76
C PRO A 95 22.72 8.28 -9.52
N THR A 96 21.47 8.59 -9.81
CA THR A 96 20.88 9.89 -9.49
C THR A 96 19.74 9.68 -8.51
N HIS A 97 20.00 10.05 -7.25
CA HIS A 97 19.08 10.23 -6.12
C HIS A 97 18.11 9.07 -5.86
N THR A 98 18.36 8.37 -4.75
CA THR A 98 17.48 7.38 -4.11
C THR A 98 16.19 8.05 -3.61
N ALA A 99 15.33 8.51 -4.52
CA ALA A 99 13.94 8.73 -4.18
C ALA A 99 13.32 7.34 -3.96
N SER A 100 12.70 7.13 -2.79
CA SER A 100 11.91 5.93 -2.52
C SER A 100 10.94 5.74 -3.68
N ARG A 101 11.03 4.60 -4.37
CA ARG A 101 10.14 4.30 -5.51
C ARG A 101 8.89 3.62 -4.99
N SER A 102 7.73 4.19 -5.29
CA SER A 102 6.43 3.54 -5.04
C SER A 102 6.25 2.29 -5.91
N SER A 103 5.43 1.36 -5.45
CA SER A 103 5.07 0.13 -6.16
C SER A 103 3.56 -0.02 -6.28
N VAL A 104 3.08 -0.87 -7.19
CA VAL A 104 1.63 -1.17 -7.28
C VAL A 104 1.10 -1.74 -5.97
N LYS A 105 1.92 -2.53 -5.24
CA LYS A 105 1.57 -3.02 -3.89
C LYS A 105 1.40 -1.87 -2.89
N ALA A 106 2.19 -0.80 -2.99
CA ALA A 106 2.02 0.37 -2.14
C ALA A 106 0.68 1.10 -2.41
N LEU A 107 0.26 1.20 -3.67
CA LEU A 107 -1.06 1.74 -4.03
C LEU A 107 -2.20 0.88 -3.45
N ILE A 108 -2.11 -0.44 -3.56
CA ILE A 108 -3.11 -1.36 -2.98
C ILE A 108 -3.16 -1.23 -1.45
N ARG A 109 -2.01 -1.12 -0.79
CA ARG A 109 -1.96 -0.89 0.67
C ARG A 109 -2.61 0.44 1.04
N ARG A 110 -2.31 1.51 0.29
CA ARG A 110 -2.95 2.81 0.50
C ARG A 110 -4.46 2.73 0.36
N PHE A 111 -4.95 2.08 -0.68
CA PHE A 111 -6.38 1.87 -0.91
C PHE A 111 -7.06 1.20 0.28
N ASN A 112 -6.47 0.11 0.77
CA ASN A 112 -6.99 -0.62 1.92
C ASN A 112 -6.94 0.20 3.21
N ALA A 113 -5.88 0.97 3.42
CA ALA A 113 -5.73 1.82 4.60
C ALA A 113 -6.81 2.92 4.64
N VAL A 114 -7.04 3.63 3.53
CA VAL A 114 -8.08 4.67 3.44
C VAL A 114 -9.47 4.04 3.61
N SER A 115 -9.72 2.89 2.97
CA SER A 115 -11.00 2.18 3.09
C SER A 115 -11.28 1.76 4.55
N ALA A 116 -10.29 1.16 5.23
CA ALA A 116 -10.41 0.75 6.62
C ALA A 116 -10.61 1.94 7.57
N TRP A 117 -9.88 3.04 7.34
CA TRP A 117 -10.05 4.28 8.09
C TRP A 117 -11.46 4.85 7.95
N VAL A 118 -12.06 4.80 6.76
CA VAL A 118 -13.46 5.21 6.57
C VAL A 118 -14.41 4.32 7.36
N THR A 119 -14.22 2.98 7.32
CA THR A 119 -15.03 2.05 8.10
C THR A 119 -14.93 2.36 9.60
N GLU A 120 -13.72 2.52 10.13
CA GLU A 120 -13.49 2.84 11.54
C GLU A 120 -14.11 4.20 11.92
N LEU A 121 -13.95 5.20 11.07
CA LEU A 121 -14.47 6.54 11.30
C LEU A 121 -15.98 6.55 11.47
N VAL A 122 -16.71 5.78 10.66
CA VAL A 122 -18.16 5.67 10.77
C VAL A 122 -18.53 4.82 11.99
N LEU A 123 -17.91 3.66 12.19
CA LEU A 123 -18.31 2.70 13.22
C LEU A 123 -17.90 3.08 14.65
N SER A 124 -16.87 3.91 14.82
CA SER A 124 -16.34 4.33 16.14
C SER A 124 -17.32 5.17 16.98
N HIS A 125 -18.34 5.76 16.35
CA HIS A 125 -19.33 6.56 17.08
C HIS A 125 -20.37 5.67 17.77
N PRO A 126 -20.72 5.91 19.05
CA PRO A 126 -21.68 5.08 19.78
C PRO A 126 -23.14 5.39 19.42
N SER A 127 -23.44 6.63 19.02
CA SER A 127 -24.80 7.07 18.71
C SER A 127 -25.10 6.98 17.21
N LEU A 128 -26.36 6.66 16.86
CA LEU A 128 -26.77 6.59 15.45
C LEU A 128 -26.69 7.95 14.75
N GLU A 129 -27.02 9.03 15.46
CA GLU A 129 -26.97 10.38 14.89
C GLU A 129 -25.53 10.81 14.58
N ASP A 130 -24.58 10.50 15.46
CA ASP A 130 -23.16 10.77 15.20
C ASP A 130 -22.63 9.92 14.02
N ARG A 131 -23.07 8.66 13.90
CA ARG A 131 -22.74 7.81 12.74
C ARG A 131 -23.26 8.40 11.44
N LYS A 132 -24.50 8.91 11.43
CA LYS A 132 -25.07 9.59 10.26
C LYS A 132 -24.29 10.86 9.91
N ALA A 133 -23.90 11.64 10.91
CA ALA A 133 -23.09 12.85 10.70
C ALA A 133 -21.70 12.50 10.12
N ALA A 134 -21.04 11.49 10.67
CA ALA A 134 -19.76 10.98 10.15
C ALA A 134 -19.90 10.49 8.70
N LEU A 135 -20.93 9.70 8.41
CA LEU A 135 -21.25 9.25 7.04
C LEU A 135 -21.46 10.43 6.09
N ALA A 136 -22.23 11.45 6.50
CA ALA A 136 -22.46 12.65 5.70
C ALA A 136 -21.17 13.45 5.45
N CYS A 137 -20.25 13.53 6.42
CA CYS A 137 -18.94 14.12 6.22
C CYS A 137 -18.13 13.33 5.19
N VAL A 138 -18.03 12.01 5.35
CA VAL A 138 -17.28 11.13 4.44
C VAL A 138 -17.82 11.17 3.02
N LEU A 139 -19.14 11.17 2.83
CA LEU A 139 -19.75 11.27 1.50
C LEU A 139 -19.48 12.62 0.83
N ARG A 140 -19.40 13.71 1.60
CA ARG A 140 -18.96 15.01 1.07
C ARG A 140 -17.50 14.97 0.61
N VAL A 141 -16.62 14.31 1.36
CA VAL A 141 -15.22 14.10 0.93
C VAL A 141 -15.18 13.30 -0.37
N ALA A 142 -15.92 12.19 -0.47
CA ALA A 142 -15.97 11.37 -1.69
C ALA A 142 -16.45 12.17 -2.91
N LEU A 143 -17.50 12.97 -2.73
CA LEU A 143 -17.99 13.87 -3.78
C LEU A 143 -16.93 14.90 -4.18
N THR A 144 -16.19 15.45 -3.22
CA THR A 144 -15.11 16.38 -3.54
C THR A 144 -13.95 15.71 -4.26
N CYS A 145 -13.51 14.51 -3.84
CA CYS A 145 -12.53 13.71 -4.57
C CYS A 145 -12.97 13.49 -6.03
N TRP A 146 -14.23 13.12 -6.25
CA TRP A 146 -14.79 12.98 -7.58
C TRP A 146 -14.72 14.29 -8.38
N ASN A 147 -15.14 15.41 -7.78
CA ASN A 147 -15.18 16.71 -8.45
C ASN A 147 -13.80 17.23 -8.88
N ILE A 148 -12.74 16.91 -8.13
CA ILE A 148 -11.36 17.30 -8.44
C ILE A 148 -10.61 16.28 -9.31
N GLY A 149 -11.27 15.19 -9.71
CA GLY A 149 -10.70 14.15 -10.57
C GLY A 149 -9.90 13.07 -9.83
N ASN A 150 -9.90 13.05 -8.49
CA ASN A 150 -9.38 11.92 -7.72
C ASN A 150 -10.45 10.81 -7.63
N PHE A 151 -10.59 10.05 -8.72
CA PHE A 151 -11.53 8.93 -8.77
C PHE A 151 -11.11 7.77 -7.87
N ASN A 152 -9.81 7.57 -7.66
CA ASN A 152 -9.31 6.51 -6.79
C ASN A 152 -9.71 6.76 -5.33
N GLY A 153 -9.41 7.94 -4.78
CA GLY A 153 -9.84 8.32 -3.43
C GLY A 153 -11.36 8.31 -3.25
N ALA A 154 -12.14 8.67 -4.27
CA ALA A 154 -13.60 8.50 -4.23
C ALA A 154 -14.01 7.01 -4.09
N MET A 155 -13.34 6.11 -4.82
CA MET A 155 -13.58 4.67 -4.75
C MET A 155 -13.13 4.04 -3.44
N GLU A 156 -11.99 4.46 -2.88
CA GLU A 156 -11.50 4.04 -1.56
C GLU A 156 -12.53 4.35 -0.47
N ILE A 157 -13.08 5.57 -0.50
CA ILE A 157 -14.10 5.98 0.45
C ILE A 157 -15.36 5.13 0.30
N VAL A 158 -15.84 4.92 -0.93
CA VAL A 158 -17.03 4.08 -1.17
C VAL A 158 -16.79 2.63 -0.77
N ALA A 159 -15.58 2.09 -1.00
CA ALA A 159 -15.21 0.74 -0.60
C ALA A 159 -15.26 0.56 0.93
N GLY A 160 -14.80 1.56 1.69
CA GLY A 160 -14.89 1.57 3.16
C GLY A 160 -16.31 1.65 3.73
N LEU A 161 -17.31 1.97 2.91
CA LEU A 161 -18.73 2.04 3.31
C LEU A 161 -19.54 0.80 2.92
N LYS A 162 -18.94 -0.14 2.16
CA LYS A 162 -19.61 -1.33 1.64
C LYS A 162 -19.66 -2.44 2.68
#